data_AF-A0A9Y2MVF5-F1
#
_entry.id   AF-A0A9Y2MVF5-F1
#
_cell.length_a   1.000
_cell.length_b   1.000
_cell.length_c   1.000
_cell.angle_alpha   90.00
_cell.angle_beta   90.00
_cell.angle_gamma   90.00
#
_symmetry.space_group_name_H-M   'P 1'
#
loop_
_entity.id
_entity.type
_entity.pdbx_description
1 polymer ?
#
loop_
_entity_poly.entity_id
_entity_poly.type
_entity_poly.pdbx_seq_one_letter_code
_entity_poly.pdbx_strand_id
1 'polypeptide(L)'
;MNWTEPETLSAFLEYREPQDGAHWVSCLIALLRDARVVTGRDVTTGEVEVDKQDLAGRWLGAVGYMTFFDQIGSAYRPGNVPELVFGPTFIKALRYFAPEIGEAEREALYALRCSFVHDYSLVNVPSQGSQAVRELRTHHFMHTAPDETGTIVRLPRQRWDGIGGNCRINNATWVNLWALGDLAETVFRRLAKLHETGDLEIALPGGLSELQRRYSMTVRPIRFVDP
;
A
#
# COMPACT_ATOMS: atom_id res chain seq x y z
N MET A 1 0.93 11.69 25.11
CA MET A 1 0.14 12.80 24.53
C MET A 1 -1.31 12.55 24.90
N ASN A 2 -2.01 13.54 25.46
CA ASN A 2 -3.42 13.42 25.82
C ASN A 2 -4.29 13.95 24.66
N TRP A 3 -4.24 13.28 23.51
CA TRP A 3 -5.07 13.60 22.36
C TRP A 3 -6.36 12.79 22.40
N THR A 4 -7.44 13.42 21.97
CA THR A 4 -8.68 12.71 21.61
C THR A 4 -8.46 11.81 20.40
N GLU A 5 -9.41 10.91 20.14
CA GLU A 5 -9.35 10.05 18.96
C GLU A 5 -9.37 10.84 17.63
N PRO A 6 -10.26 11.84 17.43
CA PRO A 6 -10.23 12.66 16.21
C PRO A 6 -8.90 13.41 16.02
N GLU A 7 -8.35 14.00 17.09
CA GLU A 7 -7.06 14.70 17.03
C GLU A 7 -5.90 13.77 16.67
N THR A 8 -5.96 12.52 17.17
CA THR A 8 -4.97 11.51 16.84
C THR A 8 -5.13 11.05 15.39
N LEU A 9 -6.35 10.77 14.91
CA LEU A 9 -6.57 10.41 13.51
C LEU A 9 -6.06 11.52 12.57
N SER A 10 -6.36 12.79 12.84
CA SER A 10 -5.77 13.91 12.11
C SER A 10 -4.23 13.88 12.16
N ALA A 11 -3.63 13.62 13.32
CA ALA A 11 -2.17 13.49 13.43
C ALA A 11 -1.59 12.36 12.57
N PHE A 12 -2.34 11.28 12.39
CA PHE A 12 -1.91 10.12 11.61
C PHE A 12 -2.15 10.24 10.11
N LEU A 13 -3.06 11.13 9.69
CA LEU A 13 -3.47 11.33 8.30
C LEU A 13 -2.99 12.64 7.68
N GLU A 14 -2.49 13.56 8.48
CA GLU A 14 -1.98 14.85 8.01
C GLU A 14 -0.47 14.94 8.21
N TYR A 15 0.20 15.55 7.23
CA TYR A 15 1.61 15.92 7.41
C TYR A 15 1.70 17.07 8.41
N ARG A 16 2.62 16.92 9.37
CA ARG A 16 2.96 17.96 10.34
C ARG A 16 4.42 18.30 10.16
N GLU A 17 4.70 19.59 9.99
CA GLU A 17 6.08 20.05 9.85
C GLU A 17 6.91 19.70 11.09
N PRO A 18 8.18 19.30 10.89
CA PRO A 18 9.13 19.14 11.98
C PRO A 18 9.17 20.39 12.84
N GLN A 19 8.99 20.21 14.16
CA GLN A 19 9.24 21.27 15.13
C GLN A 19 10.69 21.20 15.63
N ASP A 20 11.17 22.29 16.22
CA ASP A 20 12.48 22.32 16.86
C ASP A 20 12.57 21.24 17.96
N GLY A 21 13.55 20.35 17.82
CA GLY A 21 13.78 19.23 18.73
C GLY A 21 13.09 17.93 18.30
N ALA A 22 12.89 17.02 19.27
CA ALA A 22 12.26 15.74 19.00
C ALA A 22 10.80 15.95 18.61
N HIS A 23 10.42 15.57 17.39
CA HIS A 23 9.04 15.65 16.93
C HIS A 23 8.50 14.27 16.57
N TRP A 24 7.18 14.17 16.67
CA TRP A 24 6.44 12.97 16.42
C TRP A 24 6.03 12.91 14.94
N VAL A 25 6.11 11.74 14.31
CA VAL A 25 5.79 11.53 12.91
C VAL A 25 4.90 10.30 12.74
N SER A 26 3.82 10.43 11.97
CA SER A 26 3.00 9.30 11.52
C SER A 26 3.80 8.43 10.55
N CYS A 27 3.94 7.13 10.86
CA CYS A 27 4.59 6.20 9.94
C CYS A 27 3.84 6.09 8.60
N LEU A 28 2.52 6.26 8.61
CA LEU A 28 1.72 6.22 7.37
C LEU A 28 2.11 7.36 6.43
N ILE A 29 2.22 8.57 6.96
CA ILE A 29 2.54 9.77 6.19
C ILE A 29 4.00 9.79 5.76
N ALA A 30 4.92 9.36 6.63
CA ALA A 30 6.32 9.19 6.25
C ALA A 30 6.45 8.22 5.08
N LEU A 31 5.85 7.03 5.19
CA LEU A 31 5.85 6.00 4.15
C LEU A 31 5.26 6.50 2.83
N LEU A 32 4.10 7.18 2.88
CA LEU A 32 3.44 7.72 1.71
C LEU A 32 4.33 8.76 1.00
N ARG A 33 4.95 9.67 1.77
CA ARG A 33 5.85 10.69 1.22
C ARG A 33 7.11 10.08 0.61
N ASP A 34 7.72 9.09 1.26
CA ASP A 34 8.88 8.39 0.73
C ASP A 34 8.54 7.67 -0.59
N ALA A 35 7.38 7.00 -0.65
CA ALA A 35 6.91 6.35 -1.87
C ALA A 35 6.68 7.38 -3.00
N ARG A 36 6.09 8.54 -2.69
CA ARG A 36 5.89 9.64 -3.66
C ARG A 36 7.21 10.13 -4.24
N VAL A 37 8.20 10.43 -3.39
CA VAL A 37 9.54 10.87 -3.83
C VAL A 37 10.17 9.85 -4.78
N VAL A 38 10.16 8.56 -4.39
CA VAL A 38 10.78 7.49 -5.16
C VAL A 38 10.08 7.28 -6.50
N THR A 39 8.78 7.55 -6.58
CA THR A 39 7.96 7.41 -7.80
C THR A 39 7.80 8.69 -8.62
N GLY A 40 8.52 9.77 -8.28
CA GLY A 40 8.43 11.02 -9.03
C GLY A 40 7.09 11.73 -8.90
N ARG A 41 6.41 11.52 -7.77
CA ARG A 41 5.17 12.21 -7.44
C ARG A 41 5.44 13.41 -6.54
N ASP A 42 4.62 14.44 -6.68
CA ASP A 42 4.61 15.56 -5.75
C ASP A 42 4.32 15.03 -4.33
N VAL A 43 5.14 15.45 -3.37
CA VAL A 43 5.10 14.95 -1.99
C VAL A 43 3.81 15.33 -1.25
N THR A 44 3.09 16.32 -1.74
CA THR A 44 1.86 16.86 -1.14
C THR A 44 0.62 16.26 -1.82
N THR A 45 0.54 16.33 -3.14
CA THR A 45 -0.65 15.93 -3.92
C THR A 45 -0.64 14.45 -4.30
N GLY A 46 0.53 13.83 -4.44
CA GLY A 46 0.67 12.48 -4.97
C GLY A 46 0.54 12.37 -6.49
N GLU A 47 0.41 13.49 -7.21
CA GLU A 47 0.37 13.51 -8.67
C GLU A 47 1.78 13.30 -9.24
N VAL A 48 1.88 12.54 -10.34
CA VAL A 48 3.16 12.31 -11.02
C VAL A 48 3.61 13.59 -11.70
N GLU A 49 4.83 14.04 -11.41
CA GLU A 49 5.39 15.23 -12.03
C GLU A 49 5.75 14.95 -13.51
N VAL A 50 5.47 15.92 -14.39
CA VAL A 50 5.60 15.77 -15.85
C VAL A 50 7.01 15.37 -16.26
N ASP A 51 8.03 15.89 -15.58
CA ASP A 51 9.44 15.63 -15.83
C ASP A 51 9.97 14.35 -15.16
N LYS A 52 9.13 13.63 -14.40
CA LYS A 52 9.52 12.43 -13.60
C LYS A 52 8.66 11.20 -13.86
N GLN A 53 7.98 11.16 -15.00
CA GLN A 53 7.09 10.05 -15.38
C GLN A 53 7.82 8.69 -15.49
N ASP A 54 9.11 8.69 -15.79
CA ASP A 54 9.95 7.48 -15.83
C ASP A 54 10.13 6.84 -14.44
N LEU A 55 9.92 7.60 -13.36
CA LEU A 55 10.05 7.15 -11.98
C LEU A 55 8.80 6.42 -11.47
N ALA A 56 7.63 6.67 -12.08
CA ALA A 56 6.34 6.23 -11.56
C ALA A 56 6.18 4.70 -11.46
N GLY A 57 6.95 3.94 -12.26
CA GLY A 57 6.99 2.48 -12.23
C GLY A 57 8.10 1.88 -11.35
N ARG A 58 8.77 2.66 -10.50
CA ARG A 58 9.90 2.16 -9.70
C ARG A 58 9.48 1.17 -8.63
N TRP A 59 10.20 0.06 -8.58
CA TRP A 59 9.84 -1.09 -7.73
C TRP A 59 9.93 -0.77 -6.24
N LEU A 60 10.92 0.02 -5.81
CA LEU A 60 11.03 0.43 -4.41
C LEU A 60 9.83 1.31 -3.98
N GLY A 61 9.35 2.17 -4.88
CA GLY A 61 8.13 2.95 -4.64
C GLY A 61 6.90 2.05 -4.55
N ALA A 62 6.80 1.05 -5.42
CA ALA A 62 5.74 0.03 -5.35
C ALA A 62 5.76 -0.75 -4.02
N VAL A 63 6.95 -1.13 -3.51
CA VAL A 63 7.11 -1.74 -2.18
C VAL A 63 6.59 -0.82 -1.07
N GLY A 64 6.90 0.48 -1.16
CA GLY A 64 6.38 1.49 -0.25
C GLY A 64 4.85 1.55 -0.26
N TYR A 65 4.24 1.62 -1.44
CA TYR A 65 2.78 1.58 -1.60
C TYR A 65 2.15 0.26 -1.13
N MET A 66 2.82 -0.87 -1.31
CA MET A 66 2.33 -2.16 -0.82
C MET A 66 2.32 -2.22 0.72
N THR A 67 3.36 -1.69 1.34
CA THR A 67 3.45 -1.57 2.80
C THR A 67 2.40 -0.60 3.34
N PHE A 68 2.10 0.47 2.58
CA PHE A 68 1.03 1.41 2.89
C PHE A 68 -0.34 0.71 2.94
N PHE A 69 -0.64 -0.18 1.98
CA PHE A 69 -1.86 -1.00 2.04
C PHE A 69 -1.89 -1.94 3.25
N ASP A 70 -0.77 -2.59 3.59
CA ASP A 70 -0.70 -3.43 4.79
C ASP A 70 -1.03 -2.63 6.06
N GLN A 71 -0.46 -1.43 6.19
CA GLN A 71 -0.70 -0.56 7.33
C GLN A 71 -2.17 -0.11 7.37
N ILE A 72 -2.74 0.33 6.24
CA ILE A 72 -4.14 0.76 6.18
C ILE A 72 -5.09 -0.35 6.59
N GLY A 73 -4.94 -1.53 5.98
CA GLY A 73 -5.85 -2.64 6.23
C GLY A 73 -5.66 -3.31 7.59
N SER A 74 -4.58 -3.00 8.29
CA SER A 74 -4.43 -3.31 9.71
C SER A 74 -5.06 -2.26 10.61
N ALA A 75 -4.92 -0.98 10.28
CA ALA A 75 -5.15 0.12 11.22
C ALA A 75 -6.53 0.75 11.12
N TYR A 76 -7.17 0.70 9.95
CA TYR A 76 -8.38 1.47 9.67
C TYR A 76 -9.46 0.65 9.00
N ARG A 77 -10.72 1.04 9.22
CA ARG A 77 -11.87 0.57 8.46
C ARG A 77 -12.95 1.66 8.35
N PRO A 78 -13.83 1.62 7.34
CA PRO A 78 -15.04 2.43 7.34
C PRO A 78 -15.95 2.00 8.50
N GLY A 79 -16.55 2.96 9.21
CA GLY A 79 -17.38 2.69 10.39
C GLY A 79 -18.70 2.00 10.06
N ASN A 80 -19.22 2.22 8.85
CA ASN A 80 -20.45 1.61 8.37
C ASN A 80 -20.28 0.24 7.69
N VAL A 81 -19.05 -0.31 7.65
CA VAL A 81 -18.77 -1.62 7.03
C VAL A 81 -18.41 -2.64 8.11
N PRO A 82 -18.97 -3.87 8.07
CA PRO A 82 -18.60 -4.93 8.99
C PRO A 82 -17.09 -5.20 9.02
N GLU A 83 -16.59 -5.56 10.20
CA GLU A 83 -15.20 -5.94 10.36
C GLU A 83 -14.88 -7.22 9.59
N LEU A 84 -13.83 -7.16 8.76
CA LEU A 84 -13.24 -8.30 8.09
C LEU A 84 -12.33 -9.00 9.09
N VAL A 85 -12.87 -9.98 9.81
CA VAL A 85 -12.14 -10.68 10.88
C VAL A 85 -10.91 -11.42 10.34
N PHE A 86 -11.03 -12.02 9.16
CA PHE A 86 -10.00 -12.89 8.58
C PHE A 86 -9.37 -12.33 7.30
N GLY A 87 -8.17 -12.82 7.00
CA GLY A 87 -7.45 -12.55 5.76
C GLY A 87 -6.30 -11.55 5.92
N PRO A 88 -5.42 -11.44 4.90
CA PRO A 88 -4.28 -10.54 4.92
C PRO A 88 -4.72 -9.07 5.00
N THR A 89 -4.01 -8.26 5.78
CA THR A 89 -4.28 -6.82 5.96
C THR A 89 -4.23 -6.08 4.63
N PHE A 90 -3.26 -6.38 3.76
CA PHE A 90 -3.25 -5.88 2.39
C PHE A 90 -4.59 -6.06 1.65
N ILE A 91 -5.18 -7.26 1.71
CA ILE A 91 -6.47 -7.56 1.06
C ILE A 91 -7.61 -6.82 1.76
N LYS A 92 -7.57 -6.69 3.10
CA LYS A 92 -8.55 -5.89 3.84
C LYS A 92 -8.56 -4.43 3.37
N ALA A 93 -7.37 -3.83 3.19
CA ALA A 93 -7.26 -2.47 2.67
C ALA A 93 -7.92 -2.32 1.30
N LEU A 94 -7.64 -3.24 0.38
CA LEU A 94 -8.24 -3.21 -0.95
C LEU A 94 -9.76 -3.45 -0.90
N ARG A 95 -10.25 -4.33 -0.03
CA ARG A 95 -11.70 -4.57 0.11
C ARG A 95 -12.43 -3.35 0.67
N TYR A 96 -11.86 -2.67 1.66
CA TYR A 96 -12.47 -1.50 2.27
C TYR A 96 -12.39 -0.25 1.40
N PHE A 97 -11.22 0.00 0.84
CA PHE A 97 -10.91 1.30 0.25
C PHE A 97 -10.71 1.25 -1.26
N ALA A 98 -10.72 0.07 -1.88
CA ALA A 98 -10.63 -0.14 -3.32
C ALA A 98 -11.64 -1.19 -3.84
N PRO A 99 -12.96 -0.98 -3.65
CA PRO A 99 -13.99 -1.93 -4.04
C PRO A 99 -13.99 -2.26 -5.54
N GLU A 100 -13.45 -1.38 -6.39
CA GLU A 100 -13.30 -1.55 -7.83
C GLU A 100 -12.33 -2.67 -8.23
N ILE A 101 -11.40 -3.09 -7.35
CA ILE A 101 -10.44 -4.15 -7.64
C ILE A 101 -11.10 -5.51 -7.37
N GLY A 102 -11.23 -6.36 -8.39
CA GLY A 102 -11.86 -7.67 -8.26
C GLY A 102 -11.06 -8.63 -7.37
N GLU A 103 -11.72 -9.67 -6.85
CA GLU A 103 -11.07 -10.61 -5.91
C GLU A 103 -9.80 -11.26 -6.48
N ALA A 104 -9.84 -11.71 -7.73
CA ALA A 104 -8.68 -12.32 -8.37
C ALA A 104 -7.52 -11.33 -8.57
N GLU A 105 -7.82 -10.05 -8.81
CA GLU A 105 -6.81 -9.00 -8.92
C GLU A 105 -6.22 -8.65 -7.55
N ARG A 106 -7.04 -8.60 -6.49
CA ARG A 106 -6.55 -8.43 -5.11
C ARG A 106 -5.58 -9.53 -4.71
N GLU A 107 -5.93 -10.78 -5.03
CA GLU A 107 -5.08 -11.94 -4.74
C GLU A 107 -3.77 -11.91 -5.56
N ALA A 108 -3.83 -11.49 -6.82
CA ALA A 108 -2.65 -11.27 -7.64
C ALA A 108 -1.75 -10.15 -7.10
N LEU A 109 -2.32 -9.01 -6.67
CA LEU A 109 -1.56 -7.93 -6.03
C LEU A 109 -0.95 -8.36 -4.70
N TYR A 110 -1.67 -9.16 -3.90
CA TYR A 110 -1.14 -9.71 -2.67
C TYR A 110 0.01 -10.69 -2.93
N ALA A 111 -0.12 -11.55 -3.95
CA ALA A 111 0.96 -12.43 -4.38
C ALA A 111 2.18 -11.65 -4.89
N LEU A 112 1.97 -10.57 -5.64
CA LEU A 112 3.05 -9.66 -6.04
C LEU A 112 3.70 -9.06 -4.79
N ARG A 113 2.92 -8.54 -3.85
CA ARG A 113 3.43 -8.02 -2.56
C ARG A 113 4.28 -9.04 -1.84
N CYS A 114 3.85 -10.30 -1.74
CA CYS A 114 4.63 -11.34 -1.08
C CYS A 114 6.00 -11.54 -1.77
N SER A 115 6.01 -11.70 -3.08
CA SER A 115 7.24 -11.92 -3.85
C SER A 115 8.15 -10.68 -3.91
N PHE A 116 7.60 -9.46 -3.98
CA PHE A 116 8.36 -8.22 -4.02
C PHE A 116 8.95 -7.84 -2.66
N VAL A 117 8.16 -7.89 -1.60
CA VAL A 117 8.58 -7.38 -0.29
C VAL A 117 9.53 -8.36 0.42
N HIS A 118 9.34 -9.67 0.25
CA HIS A 118 10.18 -10.67 0.91
C HIS A 118 11.40 -11.08 0.08
N ASP A 119 11.25 -11.17 -1.24
CA ASP A 119 12.27 -11.76 -2.11
C ASP A 119 12.74 -10.83 -3.24
N TYR A 120 12.14 -9.63 -3.36
CA TYR A 120 12.38 -8.70 -4.47
C TYR A 120 12.32 -9.38 -5.85
N SER A 121 11.34 -10.26 -6.04
CA SER A 121 11.22 -11.16 -7.19
C SER A 121 9.86 -11.07 -7.87
N LEU A 122 9.75 -11.57 -9.10
CA LEU A 122 8.52 -11.60 -9.89
C LEU A 122 7.81 -12.94 -9.87
N VAL A 123 8.14 -13.81 -8.91
CA VAL A 123 7.59 -15.17 -8.86
C VAL A 123 7.03 -15.38 -7.47
N ASN A 124 5.74 -15.71 -7.39
CA ASN A 124 5.09 -16.12 -6.16
C ASN A 124 4.57 -17.54 -6.32
N VAL A 125 5.15 -18.48 -5.58
CA VAL A 125 4.67 -19.86 -5.45
C VAL A 125 4.43 -20.12 -3.96
N PRO A 126 3.18 -19.97 -3.48
CA PRO A 126 2.88 -20.02 -2.06
C PRO A 126 3.07 -21.45 -1.50
N SER A 127 3.83 -21.57 -0.41
CA SER A 127 4.07 -22.85 0.28
C SER A 127 3.00 -23.19 1.31
N GLN A 128 2.14 -22.24 1.69
CA GLN A 128 1.13 -22.37 2.73
C GLN A 128 -0.28 -21.97 2.24
N GLY A 129 -1.32 -22.44 2.92
CA GLY A 129 -2.71 -22.15 2.63
C GLY A 129 -3.47 -23.29 1.94
N SER A 130 -4.79 -23.13 1.79
CA SER A 130 -5.62 -24.10 1.08
C SER A 130 -5.23 -24.17 -0.40
N GLN A 131 -5.53 -25.29 -1.06
CA GLN A 131 -5.23 -25.45 -2.48
C GLN A 131 -5.80 -24.31 -3.33
N ALA A 132 -7.05 -23.92 -3.10
CA ALA A 132 -7.69 -22.81 -3.80
C ALA A 132 -6.94 -21.48 -3.62
N VAL A 133 -6.49 -21.17 -2.40
CA VAL A 133 -5.68 -19.96 -2.13
C VAL A 133 -4.35 -20.01 -2.84
N ARG A 134 -3.68 -21.18 -2.85
CA ARG A 134 -2.41 -21.33 -3.55
C ARG A 134 -2.57 -21.13 -5.05
N GLU A 135 -3.61 -21.69 -5.65
CA GLU A 135 -3.92 -21.54 -7.08
C GLU A 135 -4.23 -20.09 -7.46
N LEU A 136 -4.88 -19.33 -6.57
CA LEU A 136 -5.15 -17.90 -6.77
C LEU A 136 -3.92 -17.01 -6.60
N ARG A 137 -2.87 -17.49 -5.94
CA ARG A 137 -1.66 -16.72 -5.64
C ARG A 137 -0.43 -17.21 -6.41
N THR A 138 -0.54 -18.28 -7.19
CA THR A 138 0.59 -18.80 -7.98
C THR A 138 0.72 -17.97 -9.25
N HIS A 139 1.77 -17.16 -9.32
CA HIS A 139 1.99 -16.22 -10.42
C HIS A 139 3.47 -16.11 -10.75
N HIS A 140 3.75 -15.95 -12.04
CA HIS A 140 4.93 -15.22 -12.48
C HIS A 140 4.44 -13.92 -13.11
N PHE A 141 5.12 -12.84 -12.76
CA PHE A 141 4.69 -11.49 -13.06
C PHE A 141 5.53 -10.88 -14.17
N MET A 142 4.90 -10.03 -14.97
CA MET A 142 5.55 -9.13 -15.90
C MET A 142 5.09 -7.71 -15.63
N HIS A 143 6.01 -6.76 -15.66
CA HIS A 143 5.66 -5.34 -15.55
C HIS A 143 5.26 -4.83 -16.93
N THR A 144 4.24 -3.98 -16.97
CA THR A 144 3.96 -3.16 -18.15
C THR A 144 4.56 -1.78 -17.95
N ALA A 145 4.97 -1.16 -19.06
CA ALA A 145 5.06 0.29 -19.13
C ALA A 145 3.67 0.90 -18.86
N PRO A 146 3.59 2.21 -18.59
CA PRO A 146 2.31 2.90 -18.53
C PRO A 146 1.57 2.66 -19.85
N ASP A 147 0.44 1.96 -19.79
CA ASP A 147 -0.45 1.81 -20.93
C ASP A 147 -1.62 2.76 -20.77
N GLU A 148 -2.18 3.22 -21.88
CA GLU A 148 -3.30 4.18 -21.88
C GLU A 148 -4.55 3.63 -21.17
N THR A 149 -4.62 2.32 -20.93
CA THR A 149 -5.78 1.67 -20.31
C THR A 149 -5.86 1.90 -18.79
N GLY A 150 -4.74 2.21 -18.13
CA GLY A 150 -4.69 2.35 -16.66
C GLY A 150 -5.00 1.05 -15.90
N THR A 151 -4.97 -0.10 -16.57
CA THR A 151 -5.30 -1.39 -15.96
C THR A 151 -4.19 -1.81 -14.99
N ILE A 152 -4.52 -1.92 -13.70
CA ILE A 152 -3.54 -2.24 -12.66
C ILE A 152 -3.05 -3.70 -12.79
N VAL A 153 -3.97 -4.63 -13.00
CA VAL A 153 -3.68 -6.06 -13.14
C VAL A 153 -4.35 -6.61 -14.38
N ARG A 154 -3.59 -7.28 -15.24
CA ARG A 154 -4.14 -8.11 -16.31
C ARG A 154 -3.78 -9.57 -16.05
N LEU A 155 -4.79 -10.31 -15.61
CA LEU A 155 -4.70 -11.74 -15.36
C LEU A 155 -4.45 -12.52 -16.66
N PRO A 156 -3.71 -13.63 -16.62
CA PRO A 156 -3.46 -14.43 -17.81
C PRO A 156 -4.70 -15.20 -18.25
N ARG A 157 -4.76 -15.54 -19.53
CA ARG A 157 -5.80 -16.44 -20.07
C ARG A 157 -5.63 -17.88 -19.56
N GLN A 158 -4.39 -18.30 -19.34
CA GLN A 158 -4.05 -19.61 -18.79
C GLN A 158 -3.21 -19.39 -17.53
N ARG A 159 -3.60 -20.00 -16.41
CA ARG A 159 -2.80 -19.90 -15.18
C ARG A 159 -1.45 -20.58 -15.36
N TRP A 160 -0.42 -19.98 -14.77
CA TRP A 160 0.87 -20.65 -14.65
C TRP A 160 0.80 -21.74 -13.58
N ASP A 161 1.55 -22.81 -13.79
CA ASP A 161 1.53 -24.03 -12.98
C ASP A 161 2.54 -24.02 -11.82
N GLY A 162 3.29 -22.93 -11.67
CA GLY A 162 4.34 -22.80 -10.65
C GLY A 162 5.68 -23.42 -11.06
N ILE A 163 5.82 -23.94 -12.28
CA ILE A 163 7.05 -24.56 -12.77
C ILE A 163 7.84 -23.53 -13.58
N GLY A 164 9.05 -23.19 -13.13
CA GLY A 164 9.89 -22.14 -13.75
C GLY A 164 10.18 -22.36 -15.25
N GLY A 165 10.29 -23.61 -15.69
CA GLY A 165 10.47 -23.95 -17.12
C GLY A 165 9.26 -23.65 -18.01
N ASN A 166 8.09 -23.38 -17.42
CA ASN A 166 6.82 -23.15 -18.12
C ASN A 166 6.36 -21.68 -18.11
N CYS A 167 7.23 -20.74 -17.71
CA CYS A 167 6.94 -19.32 -17.78
C CYS A 167 6.81 -18.85 -19.24
N ARG A 168 5.64 -18.35 -19.62
CA ARG A 168 5.31 -17.87 -20.97
C ARG A 168 4.52 -16.56 -20.89
N ILE A 169 4.55 -15.79 -21.98
CA ILE A 169 3.83 -14.50 -22.03
C ILE A 169 2.31 -14.66 -21.85
N ASN A 170 1.73 -15.79 -22.28
CA ASN A 170 0.30 -16.07 -22.23
C ASN A 170 -0.19 -16.56 -20.86
N ASN A 171 0.74 -16.97 -19.98
CA ASN A 171 0.45 -17.38 -18.60
C ASN A 171 1.05 -16.42 -17.55
N ALA A 172 1.56 -15.26 -17.98
CA ALA A 172 2.05 -14.19 -17.11
C ALA A 172 0.91 -13.32 -16.59
N THR A 173 0.98 -12.96 -15.30
CA THR A 173 0.17 -11.87 -14.75
C THR A 173 0.89 -10.56 -14.98
N TRP A 174 0.23 -9.62 -15.65
CA TRP A 174 0.80 -8.32 -15.91
C TRP A 174 0.37 -7.31 -14.84
N VAL A 175 1.31 -6.53 -14.32
CA VAL A 175 1.02 -5.50 -13.32
C VAL A 175 1.60 -4.16 -13.75
N ASN A 176 0.75 -3.13 -13.71
CA ASN A 176 1.14 -1.74 -13.97
C ASN A 176 1.48 -1.05 -12.63
N LEU A 177 2.77 -0.85 -12.37
CA LEU A 177 3.25 -0.27 -11.11
C LEU A 177 2.92 1.23 -10.97
N TRP A 178 2.78 1.95 -12.09
CA TRP A 178 2.29 3.33 -12.05
C TRP A 178 0.85 3.34 -11.51
N ALA A 179 -0.02 2.53 -12.10
CA ALA A 179 -1.43 2.48 -11.73
C ALA A 179 -1.63 1.95 -10.29
N LEU A 180 -0.72 1.11 -9.78
CA LEU A 180 -0.67 0.74 -8.36
C LEU A 180 -0.43 1.96 -7.45
N GLY A 181 0.48 2.87 -7.85
CA GLY A 181 0.68 4.14 -7.15
C GLY A 181 -0.58 5.01 -7.17
N ASP A 182 -1.23 5.15 -8.33
CA ASP A 182 -2.49 5.92 -8.45
C ASP A 182 -3.61 5.33 -7.58
N LEU A 183 -3.66 4.00 -7.45
CA LEU A 183 -4.58 3.32 -6.56
C LEU A 183 -4.28 3.65 -5.09
N ALA A 184 -3.02 3.66 -4.68
CA ALA A 184 -2.64 4.00 -3.31
C ALA A 184 -3.01 5.45 -2.97
N GLU A 185 -2.78 6.40 -3.88
CA GLU A 185 -3.19 7.79 -3.71
C GLU A 185 -4.72 7.96 -3.68
N THR A 186 -5.44 7.15 -4.46
CA THR A 186 -6.91 7.10 -4.42
C THR A 186 -7.42 6.56 -3.09
N VAL A 187 -6.80 5.50 -2.57
CA VAL A 187 -7.10 4.93 -1.25
C VAL A 187 -6.80 5.94 -0.15
N PHE A 188 -5.68 6.66 -0.21
CA PHE A 188 -5.35 7.70 0.76
C PHE A 188 -6.40 8.82 0.79
N ARG A 189 -6.81 9.31 -0.38
CA ARG A 189 -7.88 10.33 -0.49
C ARG A 189 -9.22 9.84 0.09
N ARG A 190 -9.56 8.57 -0.12
CA ARG A 190 -10.76 7.96 0.48
C ARG A 190 -10.66 7.88 2.00
N LEU A 191 -9.49 7.52 2.53
CA LEU A 191 -9.21 7.48 3.96
C LEU A 191 -9.37 8.86 4.61
N ALA A 192 -8.74 9.88 4.00
CA ALA A 192 -8.85 11.27 4.46
C ALA A 192 -10.30 11.76 4.45
N LYS A 193 -11.05 11.47 3.37
CA LYS A 193 -12.48 11.83 3.28
C LYS A 193 -13.33 11.17 4.37
N LEU A 194 -13.10 9.90 4.67
CA LEU A 194 -13.83 9.20 5.75
C LEU A 194 -13.51 9.80 7.12
N HIS A 195 -12.26 10.23 7.34
CA HIS A 195 -11.88 10.94 8.56
C HIS A 195 -12.60 12.30 8.66
N GLU A 196 -12.61 13.07 7.58
CA GLU A 196 -13.32 14.36 7.50
C GLU A 196 -14.82 14.22 7.80
N THR A 197 -15.46 13.13 7.37
CA THR A 197 -16.88 12.87 7.63
C THR A 197 -17.16 12.16 8.96
N GLY A 198 -16.12 11.78 9.72
CA GLY A 198 -16.25 11.02 10.97
C GLY A 198 -16.66 9.55 10.79
N ASP A 199 -16.54 9.02 9.57
CA ASP A 199 -16.89 7.64 9.19
C ASP A 199 -15.66 6.71 9.15
N LEU A 200 -14.50 7.17 9.61
CA LEU A 200 -13.29 6.36 9.73
C LEU A 200 -13.10 5.86 11.16
N GLU A 201 -12.89 4.56 11.32
CA GLU A 201 -12.67 3.94 12.62
C GLU A 201 -11.30 3.27 12.72
N ILE A 202 -10.73 3.26 13.92
CA ILE A 202 -9.50 2.51 14.23
C ILE A 202 -9.85 1.03 14.37
N ALA A 203 -9.29 0.18 13.50
CA ALA A 203 -9.52 -1.26 13.48
C ALA A 203 -8.54 -2.07 14.34
N LEU A 204 -7.58 -1.40 14.99
CA LEU A 204 -6.59 -2.07 15.84
C LEU A 204 -7.22 -2.61 17.13
N PRO A 205 -6.89 -3.84 17.58
CA PRO A 205 -7.42 -4.39 18.82
C PRO A 205 -7.13 -3.53 20.05
N GLY A 206 -5.95 -2.90 20.11
CA GLY A 206 -5.59 -1.95 21.17
C GLY A 206 -6.01 -0.50 20.89
N GLY A 207 -6.81 -0.27 19.85
CA GLY A 207 -7.37 1.02 19.46
C GLY A 207 -6.32 2.12 19.33
N LEU A 208 -6.66 3.29 19.87
CA LEU A 208 -5.85 4.50 19.84
C LEU A 208 -4.43 4.30 20.42
N SER A 209 -4.32 3.58 21.54
CA SER A 209 -3.05 3.35 22.22
C SER A 209 -2.09 2.52 21.36
N GLU A 210 -2.63 1.51 20.68
CA GLU A 210 -1.84 0.70 19.75
C GLU A 210 -1.40 1.51 18.53
N LEU A 211 -2.30 2.33 17.97
CA LEU A 211 -1.98 3.21 16.85
C LEU A 211 -0.78 4.12 17.19
N GLN A 212 -0.86 4.81 18.32
CA GLN A 212 0.20 5.69 18.82
C GLN A 212 1.52 4.95 19.03
N ARG A 213 1.51 3.77 19.63
CA ARG A 213 2.74 3.04 19.98
C ARG A 213 3.42 2.38 18.76
N ARG A 214 2.65 1.82 17.83
CA ARG A 214 3.19 1.00 16.73
C ARG A 214 3.41 1.76 15.44
N TYR A 215 2.58 2.77 15.17
CA TYR A 215 2.55 3.43 13.86
C TYR A 215 3.02 4.88 13.93
N SER A 216 3.78 5.21 14.96
CA SER A 216 4.48 6.49 15.02
C SER A 216 5.94 6.34 15.35
N MET A 217 6.70 7.35 14.97
CA MET A 217 8.13 7.46 15.27
C MET A 217 8.43 8.82 15.89
N THR A 218 9.46 8.87 16.72
CA THR A 218 10.03 10.13 17.22
C THR A 218 11.30 10.40 16.45
N VAL A 219 11.33 11.49 15.69
CA VAL A 219 12.49 11.93 14.92
C VAL A 219 13.15 13.08 15.67
N ARG A 220 14.47 12.96 15.89
CA ARG A 220 15.29 14.07 16.40
C ARG A 220 16.13 14.58 15.24
N PRO A 221 15.95 15.84 14.79
CA PRO A 221 16.83 16.43 13.81
C PRO A 221 18.23 16.48 14.39
N ILE A 222 19.18 15.82 13.73
CA ILE A 222 20.60 15.96 14.04
C ILE A 222 20.99 17.34 13.50
N ARG A 223 21.20 18.30 14.41
CA ARG A 223 21.89 19.54 14.04
C ARG A 223 23.35 19.16 13.85
N PHE A 224 23.80 19.08 12.59
CA PHE A 224 25.22 19.14 12.31
C PHE A 224 25.67 20.53 12.76
N VAL A 225 26.44 20.58 13.84
CA VAL A 225 27.18 21.79 14.19
C VAL A 225 28.25 21.88 13.12
N ASP A 226 28.18 22.90 12.25
CA ASP A 226 29.27 23.19 11.32
C ASP A 226 30.58 23.30 12.14
N PRO A 227 31.68 22.66 11.69
CA PRO A 227 32.94 22.64 12.42
C PRO A 227 33.57 24.03 12.55
#